data_AF-A0A9D8K2D6-F1
#
_entry.id   AF-A0A9D8K2D6-F1
#
_cell.length_a   1.000
_cell.length_b   1.000
_cell.length_c   1.000
_cell.angle_alpha   90.00
_cell.angle_beta   90.00
_cell.angle_gamma   90.00
#
_symmetry.space_group_name_H-M   'P 1'
#
loop_
_entity.id
_entity.type
_entity.pdbx_description
1 polymer ?
#
loop_
_entity_poly.entity_id
_entity_poly.type
_entity_poly.pdbx_seq_one_letter_code
_entity_poly.pdbx_strand_id
1 'polypeptide(L)'
;MINSQRGKKLRANRSAPSPWPAAVNGSSVQGGNIANGAPIARVVPRLRCQITPPRIHCDRVSPSLPPRPSQSLRAAGIGRAALQTLRAETRAAVSGLTSRGIFLATPTARILFLSFETHRGPLTINLGDPLSIDRGATADLSPDRIALRDFAIRVDADTVWQPAPLTQPILPATLQREIAQSLAQEIIAVKGAGGFGGLILPLLDESAPPPDPALSILLRLRESIRNRQWAQAAERAAPLIGLGRGLT
;
A
#
# COMPACT_ATOMS: atom_id res chain seq x y z
N MET A 1 31.35 57.98 2.26
CA MET A 1 31.17 58.56 3.62
C MET A 1 29.74 58.29 4.08
N ILE A 2 29.60 57.91 5.36
CA ILE A 2 28.37 57.75 6.17
C ILE A 2 27.63 56.40 6.10
N ASN A 3 28.16 55.50 6.94
CA ASN A 3 27.50 54.56 7.86
C ASN A 3 25.99 54.71 8.12
N SER A 4 25.29 53.56 8.18
CA SER A 4 24.26 53.34 9.22
C SER A 4 24.15 51.86 9.56
N GLN A 5 24.72 51.51 10.71
CA GLN A 5 24.51 50.22 11.38
C GLN A 5 23.15 50.23 12.09
N ARG A 6 22.37 49.14 11.93
CA ARG A 6 21.38 48.74 12.93
C ARG A 6 21.51 47.25 13.22
N GLY A 7 22.04 46.98 14.40
CA GLY A 7 22.10 45.65 14.98
C GLY A 7 20.72 45.12 15.37
N LYS A 8 20.53 43.82 15.18
CA LYS A 8 19.52 43.03 15.87
C LYS A 8 20.23 41.93 16.66
N LYS A 9 20.25 42.10 17.98
CA LYS A 9 20.53 41.05 18.96
C LYS A 9 19.40 40.04 18.93
N LEU A 10 19.69 38.78 18.63
CA LEU A 10 18.83 37.65 18.98
C LEU A 10 19.65 36.70 19.86
N ARG A 11 19.40 36.76 21.16
CA ARG A 11 19.67 35.65 22.09
C ARG A 11 18.46 34.73 22.05
N ALA A 12 18.67 33.46 21.76
CA ALA A 12 17.76 32.40 22.19
C ALA A 12 18.59 31.16 22.52
N ASN A 13 18.72 30.99 23.83
CA ASN A 13 19.27 29.86 24.56
C ASN A 13 18.50 28.58 24.17
N ARG A 14 19.18 27.54 23.70
CA ARG A 14 18.57 26.20 23.59
C ARG A 14 19.48 25.17 24.25
N SER A 15 19.00 24.75 25.41
CA SER A 15 19.49 23.64 26.21
C SER A 15 19.51 22.35 25.40
N ALA A 16 20.63 21.62 25.48
CA ALA A 16 20.78 20.28 24.93
C ALA A 16 19.90 19.28 25.70
N PRO A 17 19.26 18.30 25.03
CA PRO A 17 18.61 17.20 25.73
C PRO A 17 19.64 16.15 26.17
N SER A 18 19.45 15.70 27.41
CA SER A 18 20.19 14.66 28.11
C SER A 18 20.13 13.29 27.40
N PRO A 19 21.19 12.46 27.47
CA PRO A 19 21.17 11.09 26.94
C PRO A 19 20.42 10.14 27.89
N TRP A 20 19.53 9.31 27.32
CA TRP A 20 18.90 8.19 28.02
C TRP A 20 19.77 6.91 27.92
N PRO A 21 19.72 6.03 28.93
CA PRO A 21 20.66 4.92 29.07
C PRO A 21 20.32 3.72 28.16
N ALA A 22 21.39 3.01 27.78
CA ALA A 22 21.34 1.76 27.02
C ALA A 22 20.67 0.64 27.80
N ALA A 23 19.72 -0.05 27.18
CA ALA A 23 19.13 -1.28 27.68
C ALA A 23 20.10 -2.45 27.44
N VAL A 24 20.53 -3.06 28.54
CA VAL A 24 21.21 -4.35 28.61
C VAL A 24 20.18 -5.45 28.31
N ASN A 25 20.45 -6.30 27.32
CA ASN A 25 19.76 -7.58 27.19
C ASN A 25 20.80 -8.67 26.91
N GLY A 26 21.12 -9.41 27.97
CA GLY A 26 21.67 -10.75 27.88
C GLY A 26 20.54 -11.78 27.81
N SER A 27 20.73 -12.86 27.05
CA SER A 27 20.40 -14.23 27.43
C SER A 27 20.64 -15.13 26.23
N SER A 28 21.72 -15.90 26.29
CA SER A 28 21.96 -17.05 25.41
C SER A 28 21.10 -18.22 25.88
N VAL A 29 20.29 -18.78 24.98
CA VAL A 29 19.69 -20.10 25.16
C VAL A 29 20.32 -21.02 24.12
N GLN A 30 21.19 -21.92 24.58
CA GLN A 30 21.68 -23.06 23.81
C GLN A 30 20.59 -24.14 23.80
N GLY A 31 19.98 -24.36 22.64
CA GLY A 31 19.03 -25.44 22.38
C GLY A 31 19.75 -26.66 21.81
N GLY A 32 19.43 -27.83 22.36
CA GLY A 32 20.17 -29.08 22.23
C GLY A 32 19.92 -29.89 20.96
N ASN A 33 20.78 -30.91 20.84
CA ASN A 33 20.88 -31.96 19.84
C ASN A 33 19.56 -32.59 19.41
N ILE A 34 19.44 -32.87 18.09
CA ILE A 34 18.47 -33.80 17.52
C ILE A 34 19.25 -35.03 17.05
N ALA A 35 18.94 -36.18 17.66
CA ALA A 35 19.44 -37.48 17.26
C ALA A 35 18.42 -38.22 16.38
N ASN A 36 18.99 -39.07 15.52
CA ASN A 36 18.38 -39.87 14.46
C ASN A 36 17.27 -40.83 14.92
N GLY A 37 16.27 -41.03 14.06
CA GLY A 37 15.28 -42.12 14.16
C GLY A 37 14.71 -42.48 12.79
N ALA A 38 15.05 -43.67 12.30
CA ALA A 38 14.67 -44.25 11.01
C ALA A 38 13.18 -44.73 10.98
N PRO A 39 12.60 -44.98 9.78
CA PRO A 39 11.16 -45.19 9.63
C PRO A 39 10.75 -46.65 9.77
N ILE A 40 9.62 -46.89 10.45
CA ILE A 40 8.93 -48.20 10.47
C ILE A 40 7.70 -48.10 9.56
N ALA A 41 7.76 -48.82 8.44
CA ALA A 41 6.63 -49.01 7.53
C ALA A 41 5.59 -49.94 8.17
N ARG A 42 4.36 -49.45 8.37
CA ARG A 42 3.19 -50.29 8.67
C ARG A 42 2.28 -50.36 7.45
N VAL A 43 2.17 -51.57 6.91
CA VAL A 43 1.20 -51.96 5.88
C VAL A 43 -0.18 -52.04 6.55
N VAL A 44 -1.12 -51.21 6.10
CA VAL A 44 -2.53 -51.24 6.52
C VAL A 44 -3.35 -51.90 5.41
N PRO A 45 -4.18 -52.91 5.69
CA PRO A 45 -5.03 -53.55 4.69
C PRO A 45 -6.17 -52.60 4.27
N ARG A 46 -6.30 -52.37 2.96
CA ARG A 46 -7.42 -51.64 2.36
C ARG A 46 -8.67 -52.52 2.36
N LEU A 47 -9.58 -52.28 3.29
CA LEU A 47 -10.97 -52.73 3.20
C LEU A 47 -11.69 -51.88 2.14
N ARG A 48 -12.07 -52.49 1.02
CA ARG A 48 -12.97 -51.90 0.02
C ARG A 48 -14.40 -51.96 0.55
N CYS A 49 -14.86 -50.90 1.20
CA CYS A 49 -16.30 -50.65 1.35
C CYS A 49 -16.83 -50.10 0.02
N GLN A 50 -17.68 -50.87 -0.66
CA GLN A 50 -18.51 -50.37 -1.75
C GLN A 50 -19.66 -49.55 -1.14
N ILE A 51 -19.50 -48.23 -1.09
CA ILE A 51 -20.55 -47.30 -0.68
C ILE A 51 -21.22 -46.81 -1.96
N THR A 52 -22.46 -47.23 -2.18
CA THR A 52 -23.33 -46.69 -3.23
C THR A 52 -23.72 -45.26 -2.84
N PRO A 53 -23.46 -44.24 -3.67
CA PRO A 53 -23.77 -42.85 -3.30
C PRO A 53 -25.30 -42.65 -3.26
N PRO A 54 -25.85 -42.01 -2.22
CA PRO A 54 -27.25 -41.65 -2.20
C PRO A 54 -27.54 -40.65 -3.32
N ARG A 55 -28.64 -40.84 -4.04
CA ARG A 55 -29.20 -39.86 -4.97
C ARG A 55 -29.60 -38.62 -4.17
N ILE A 56 -28.70 -37.64 -4.10
CA ILE A 56 -29.00 -36.32 -3.55
C ILE A 56 -29.90 -35.62 -4.58
N HIS A 57 -31.17 -35.46 -4.23
CA HIS A 57 -32.08 -34.56 -4.93
C HIS A 57 -31.57 -33.14 -4.66
N CYS A 58 -30.79 -32.60 -5.61
CA CYS A 58 -30.45 -31.19 -5.61
C CYS A 58 -31.70 -30.42 -6.03
N ASP A 59 -32.56 -30.11 -5.06
CA ASP A 59 -33.54 -29.05 -5.23
C ASP A 59 -32.76 -27.80 -5.65
N ARG A 60 -33.00 -27.33 -6.87
CA ARG A 60 -32.52 -26.04 -7.35
C ARG A 60 -33.12 -24.99 -6.44
N VAL A 61 -32.41 -24.64 -5.39
CA VAL A 61 -32.65 -23.40 -4.65
C VAL A 61 -32.36 -22.28 -5.64
N SER A 62 -33.43 -21.76 -6.24
CA SER A 62 -33.36 -20.53 -7.02
C SER A 62 -32.63 -19.49 -6.18
N PRO A 63 -31.51 -18.93 -6.65
CA PRO A 63 -30.80 -17.91 -5.90
C PRO A 63 -31.77 -16.76 -5.68
N SER A 64 -32.22 -16.60 -4.44
CA SER A 64 -33.03 -15.45 -4.03
C SER A 64 -32.24 -14.20 -4.39
N LEU A 65 -32.80 -13.34 -5.23
CA LEU A 65 -32.16 -12.07 -5.56
C LEU A 65 -31.81 -11.34 -4.25
N PRO A 66 -30.59 -10.78 -4.13
CA PRO A 66 -30.23 -10.03 -2.94
C PRO A 66 -31.23 -8.88 -2.73
N PRO A 67 -31.52 -8.52 -1.48
CA PRO A 67 -32.42 -7.41 -1.15
C PRO A 67 -31.98 -6.15 -1.89
N ARG A 68 -32.95 -5.40 -2.44
CA ARG A 68 -32.65 -4.13 -3.11
C ARG A 68 -32.12 -3.14 -2.07
N PRO A 69 -31.04 -2.41 -2.38
CA PRO A 69 -30.54 -1.37 -1.49
C PRO A 69 -31.61 -0.30 -1.29
N SER A 70 -31.70 0.21 -0.06
CA SER A 70 -32.70 1.20 0.33
C SER A 70 -32.35 2.61 -0.13
N GLN A 71 -31.07 2.87 -0.42
CA GLN A 71 -30.57 4.18 -0.86
C GLN A 71 -29.76 4.07 -2.16
N SER A 72 -29.93 5.04 -3.05
CA SER A 72 -29.13 5.17 -4.27
C SER A 72 -28.39 6.50 -4.26
N LEU A 73 -27.06 6.41 -4.33
CA LEU A 73 -26.14 7.54 -4.41
C LEU A 73 -25.57 7.63 -5.81
N ARG A 74 -25.11 8.81 -6.20
CA ARG A 74 -24.46 9.04 -7.50
C ARG A 74 -23.01 9.46 -7.25
N ALA A 75 -22.07 8.80 -7.91
CA ALA A 75 -20.67 9.22 -7.87
C ALA A 75 -20.48 10.54 -8.61
N ALA A 76 -19.77 11.49 -8.00
CA ALA A 76 -19.37 12.76 -8.59
C ALA A 76 -18.23 12.61 -9.62
N GLY A 77 -17.53 11.49 -9.59
CA GLY A 77 -16.45 11.16 -10.51
C GLY A 77 -15.89 9.78 -10.26
N ILE A 78 -15.29 9.20 -11.30
CA ILE A 78 -14.58 7.92 -11.21
C ILE A 78 -13.27 7.98 -11.98
N GLY A 79 -12.19 7.49 -11.39
CA GLY A 79 -10.93 7.31 -12.11
C GLY A 79 -11.02 6.23 -13.17
N ARG A 80 -10.33 6.42 -14.31
CA ARG A 80 -10.32 5.43 -15.39
C ARG A 80 -9.96 4.02 -14.95
N ALA A 81 -8.94 3.85 -14.08
CA ALA A 81 -8.53 2.52 -13.62
C ALA A 81 -9.56 1.89 -12.66
N ALA A 82 -10.27 2.71 -11.88
CA ALA A 82 -11.41 2.25 -11.07
C ALA A 82 -12.54 1.73 -11.98
N LEU A 83 -12.92 2.48 -13.03
CA LEU A 83 -13.95 2.02 -13.98
C LEU A 83 -13.55 0.72 -14.68
N GLN A 84 -12.28 0.59 -15.10
CA GLN A 84 -11.78 -0.66 -15.68
C GLN A 84 -11.88 -1.82 -14.69
N THR A 85 -11.64 -1.57 -13.40
CA THR A 85 -11.77 -2.58 -12.35
C THR A 85 -13.23 -2.98 -12.14
N LEU A 86 -14.18 -2.03 -12.14
CA LEU A 86 -15.61 -2.33 -12.08
C LEU A 86 -16.12 -3.16 -13.27
N ARG A 87 -15.44 -3.10 -14.42
CA ARG A 87 -15.77 -3.91 -15.60
C ARG A 87 -15.16 -5.31 -15.56
N ALA A 88 -14.01 -5.46 -14.91
CA ALA A 88 -13.25 -6.71 -14.88
C ALA A 88 -13.63 -7.59 -13.68
N GLU A 89 -14.00 -6.98 -12.57
CA GLU A 89 -14.31 -7.65 -11.31
C GLU A 89 -15.80 -7.54 -11.00
N THR A 90 -16.35 -8.58 -10.35
CA THR A 90 -17.76 -8.60 -9.95
C THR A 90 -17.96 -8.45 -8.45
N ARG A 91 -16.88 -8.51 -7.65
CA ARG A 91 -16.94 -8.45 -6.19
C ARG A 91 -15.76 -7.69 -5.59
N ALA A 92 -16.00 -7.08 -4.45
CA ALA A 92 -14.98 -6.55 -3.56
C ALA A 92 -15.41 -6.68 -2.09
N ALA A 93 -14.50 -6.39 -1.18
CA ALA A 93 -14.78 -6.28 0.24
C ALA A 93 -14.17 -5.01 0.82
N VAL A 94 -14.84 -4.41 1.81
CA VAL A 94 -14.32 -3.26 2.55
C VAL A 94 -13.09 -3.69 3.36
N SER A 95 -11.90 -3.27 2.93
CA SER A 95 -10.64 -3.60 3.60
C SER A 95 -10.25 -2.56 4.65
N GLY A 96 -10.69 -1.31 4.48
CA GLY A 96 -10.31 -0.22 5.36
C GLY A 96 -11.30 0.94 5.32
N LEU A 97 -11.35 1.68 6.44
CA LEU A 97 -12.18 2.85 6.63
C LEU A 97 -11.30 3.98 7.14
N THR A 98 -11.53 5.18 6.65
CA THR A 98 -10.89 6.41 7.09
C THR A 98 -11.94 7.52 7.20
N SER A 99 -11.60 8.63 7.85
CA SER A 99 -12.48 9.81 7.88
C SER A 99 -12.74 10.42 6.49
N ARG A 100 -11.95 10.06 5.49
CA ARG A 100 -11.99 10.63 4.13
C ARG A 100 -12.52 9.68 3.07
N GLY A 101 -12.81 8.43 3.45
CA GLY A 101 -13.26 7.43 2.49
C GLY A 101 -13.04 5.99 2.91
N ILE A 102 -13.32 5.10 1.97
CA ILE A 102 -13.45 3.65 2.16
C ILE A 102 -12.58 2.94 1.14
N PHE A 103 -11.79 1.97 1.60
CA PHE A 103 -10.99 1.11 0.74
C PHE A 103 -11.76 -0.17 0.44
N LEU A 104 -11.91 -0.48 -0.85
CA LEU A 104 -12.46 -1.73 -1.34
C LEU A 104 -11.33 -2.56 -1.95
N ALA A 105 -11.11 -3.76 -1.41
CA ALA A 105 -10.18 -4.73 -1.97
C ALA A 105 -10.93 -5.71 -2.88
N THR A 106 -10.39 -5.89 -4.09
CA THR A 106 -10.87 -6.88 -5.06
C THR A 106 -10.12 -8.21 -4.91
N PRO A 107 -10.65 -9.33 -5.45
CA PRO A 107 -9.96 -10.62 -5.45
C PRO A 107 -8.57 -10.59 -6.11
N THR A 108 -8.36 -9.74 -7.11
CA THR A 108 -7.07 -9.59 -7.80
C THR A 108 -6.12 -8.59 -7.11
N ALA A 109 -6.31 -8.34 -5.81
CA ALA A 109 -5.50 -7.43 -5.00
C ALA A 109 -5.46 -5.96 -5.51
N ARG A 110 -6.42 -5.53 -6.33
CA ARG A 110 -6.61 -4.09 -6.61
C ARG A 110 -7.38 -3.44 -5.48
N ILE A 111 -7.02 -2.21 -5.15
CA ILE A 111 -7.69 -1.40 -4.13
C ILE A 111 -8.39 -0.23 -4.84
N LEU A 112 -9.70 -0.15 -4.69
CA LEU A 112 -10.49 1.02 -5.06
C LEU A 112 -10.69 1.91 -3.82
N PHE A 113 -10.72 3.22 -4.01
CA PHE A 113 -10.97 4.16 -2.93
C PHE A 113 -12.26 4.94 -3.18
N LEU A 114 -13.28 4.72 -2.34
CA LEU A 114 -14.47 5.54 -2.32
C LEU A 114 -14.18 6.78 -1.48
N SER A 115 -13.95 7.92 -2.13
CA SER A 115 -13.53 9.15 -1.46
C SER A 115 -14.72 10.07 -1.17
N PHE A 116 -14.73 10.66 0.02
CA PHE A 116 -15.65 11.74 0.41
C PHE A 116 -15.09 13.13 0.06
N GLU A 117 -13.86 13.19 -0.45
CA GLU A 117 -13.20 14.43 -0.85
C GLU A 117 -13.41 14.72 -2.34
N THR A 118 -13.00 15.92 -2.77
CA THR A 118 -13.04 16.34 -4.17
C THR A 118 -11.82 15.89 -4.98
N HIS A 119 -10.78 15.40 -4.32
CA HIS A 119 -9.54 14.96 -4.98
C HIS A 119 -9.80 13.72 -5.83
N ARG A 120 -9.36 13.76 -7.10
CA ARG A 120 -9.59 12.70 -8.07
C ARG A 120 -8.30 11.92 -8.31
N GLY A 121 -8.43 10.62 -8.52
CA GLY A 121 -7.31 9.72 -8.78
C GLY A 121 -7.73 8.55 -9.65
N PRO A 122 -6.77 7.80 -10.22
CA PRO A 122 -7.06 6.74 -11.19
C PRO A 122 -7.88 5.59 -10.60
N LEU A 123 -7.71 5.31 -9.30
CA LEU A 123 -8.41 4.25 -8.55
C LEU A 123 -9.49 4.82 -7.59
N THR A 124 -9.85 6.09 -7.75
CA THR A 124 -10.76 6.80 -6.84
C THR A 124 -12.17 6.88 -7.42
N ILE A 125 -13.19 6.78 -6.56
CA ILE A 125 -14.61 7.04 -6.87
C ILE A 125 -15.09 8.08 -5.87
N ASN A 126 -15.45 9.27 -6.33
CA ASN A 126 -15.82 10.39 -5.47
C ASN A 126 -17.33 10.35 -5.18
N LEU A 127 -17.71 10.41 -3.90
CA LEU A 127 -19.11 10.32 -3.46
C LEU A 127 -19.69 11.64 -2.96
N GLY A 128 -18.85 12.56 -2.48
CA GLY A 128 -19.27 13.84 -1.91
C GLY A 128 -19.70 13.74 -0.44
N ASP A 129 -20.45 12.70 -0.08
CA ASP A 129 -20.96 12.51 1.29
C ASP A 129 -20.36 11.28 2.00
N PRO A 130 -20.16 11.34 3.33
CA PRO A 130 -19.70 10.20 4.12
C PRO A 130 -20.74 9.08 4.16
N LEU A 131 -20.28 7.83 4.13
CA LEU A 131 -21.12 6.65 4.25
C LEU A 131 -20.71 5.80 5.46
N SER A 132 -21.71 5.28 6.16
CA SER A 132 -21.51 4.32 7.25
C SER A 132 -21.48 2.91 6.67
N ILE A 133 -20.33 2.24 6.75
CA ILE A 133 -20.15 0.84 6.31
C ILE A 133 -19.24 0.13 7.30
N ASP A 134 -19.54 -1.14 7.56
CA ASP A 134 -18.69 -2.00 8.36
C ASP A 134 -17.47 -2.51 7.57
N ARG A 135 -16.34 -2.65 8.26
CA ARG A 135 -15.17 -3.33 7.70
C ARG A 135 -15.52 -4.79 7.42
N GLY A 136 -15.07 -5.32 6.28
CA GLY A 136 -15.37 -6.67 5.83
C GLY A 136 -16.71 -6.81 5.09
N ALA A 137 -17.52 -5.75 5.02
CA ALA A 137 -18.73 -5.76 4.19
C ALA A 137 -18.39 -6.05 2.73
N THR A 138 -19.21 -6.89 2.10
CA THR A 138 -19.05 -7.25 0.68
C THR A 138 -19.76 -6.23 -0.20
N ALA A 139 -19.17 -6.00 -1.37
CA ALA A 139 -19.73 -5.16 -2.42
C ALA A 139 -19.80 -5.95 -3.73
N ASP A 140 -20.95 -5.95 -4.38
CA ASP A 140 -21.10 -6.43 -5.74
C ASP A 140 -20.74 -5.29 -6.70
N LEU A 141 -19.87 -5.60 -7.66
CA LEU A 141 -19.36 -4.65 -8.63
C LEU A 141 -19.99 -4.91 -10.00
N SER A 142 -20.30 -3.82 -10.69
CA SER A 142 -20.76 -3.81 -12.07
C SER A 142 -20.28 -2.53 -12.75
N PRO A 143 -20.26 -2.47 -14.09
CA PRO A 143 -19.67 -1.35 -14.82
C PRO A 143 -20.22 0.04 -14.47
N ASP A 144 -21.47 0.11 -14.04
CA ASP A 144 -22.23 1.33 -13.74
C ASP A 144 -22.68 1.42 -12.28
N ARG A 145 -22.33 0.43 -11.45
CA ARG A 145 -22.82 0.37 -10.07
C ARG A 145 -21.92 -0.42 -9.14
N ILE A 146 -21.82 0.08 -7.91
CA ILE A 146 -21.31 -0.64 -6.75
C ILE A 146 -22.49 -0.84 -5.80
N ALA A 147 -22.83 -2.08 -5.49
CA ALA A 147 -23.90 -2.41 -4.56
C ALA A 147 -23.31 -2.93 -3.25
N LEU A 148 -23.62 -2.25 -2.15
CA LEU A 148 -23.43 -2.75 -0.80
C LEU A 148 -24.79 -3.09 -0.19
N ARG A 149 -24.80 -3.66 1.01
CA ARG A 149 -26.03 -4.13 1.68
C ARG A 149 -27.14 -3.07 1.71
N ASP A 150 -26.80 -1.85 2.13
CA ASP A 150 -27.80 -0.82 2.42
C ASP A 150 -27.93 0.24 1.31
N PHE A 151 -26.96 0.32 0.41
CA PHE A 151 -26.97 1.33 -0.64
C PHE A 151 -26.28 0.89 -1.92
N ALA A 152 -26.68 1.54 -3.02
CA ALA A 152 -26.03 1.45 -4.31
C ALA A 152 -25.37 2.78 -4.66
N ILE A 153 -24.15 2.73 -5.17
CA ILE A 153 -23.46 3.86 -5.78
C ILE A 153 -23.57 3.68 -7.28
N ARG A 154 -24.23 4.61 -7.97
CA ARG A 154 -24.28 4.68 -9.42
C ARG A 154 -23.07 5.43 -9.95
N VAL A 155 -22.48 4.90 -11.00
CA VAL A 155 -21.30 5.42 -11.66
C VAL A 155 -21.66 5.70 -13.12
N ASP A 156 -21.54 6.96 -13.52
CA ASP A 156 -21.81 7.33 -14.90
C ASP A 156 -20.51 7.46 -15.70
N ALA A 157 -20.53 6.95 -16.94
CA ALA A 157 -19.35 6.91 -17.81
C ALA A 157 -18.87 8.29 -18.30
N ASP A 158 -19.71 9.32 -18.23
CA ASP A 158 -19.39 10.71 -18.54
C ASP A 158 -18.56 11.40 -17.43
N THR A 159 -18.56 10.85 -16.21
CA THR A 159 -17.82 11.39 -15.07
C THR A 159 -16.40 10.83 -14.92
N VAL A 160 -15.91 10.14 -15.95
CA VAL A 160 -14.61 9.47 -15.91
C VAL A 160 -13.47 10.49 -15.90
N TRP A 161 -12.78 10.55 -14.77
CA TRP A 161 -11.54 11.28 -14.62
C TRP A 161 -10.36 10.50 -15.20
N GLN A 162 -9.52 11.23 -15.93
CA GLN A 162 -8.20 10.81 -16.37
C GLN A 162 -7.26 12.00 -16.20
N PRO A 163 -5.96 11.76 -15.94
CA PRO A 163 -4.99 12.84 -16.00
C PRO A 163 -4.98 13.45 -17.41
N ALA A 164 -4.74 14.76 -17.48
CA ALA A 164 -4.51 15.40 -18.76
C ALA A 164 -3.33 14.72 -19.47
N PRO A 165 -3.38 14.54 -20.80
CA PRO A 165 -2.25 14.01 -21.53
C PRO A 165 -1.02 14.88 -21.26
N LEU A 166 0.14 14.24 -21.10
CA LEU A 166 1.40 14.95 -20.99
C LEU A 166 1.63 15.70 -22.30
N THR A 167 1.64 17.03 -22.24
CA THR A 167 1.89 17.89 -23.40
C THR A 167 3.38 18.13 -23.62
N GLN A 168 4.19 17.89 -22.59
CA GLN A 168 5.63 18.10 -22.64
C GLN A 168 6.34 16.82 -23.12
N PRO A 169 7.34 16.95 -24.00
CA PRO A 169 8.15 15.80 -24.41
C PRO A 169 8.88 15.25 -23.17
N ILE A 170 8.95 13.92 -23.10
CA ILE A 170 9.79 13.25 -22.11
C ILE A 170 11.23 13.66 -22.41
N LEU A 171 11.90 14.27 -21.43
CA LEU A 171 13.29 14.71 -21.60
C LEU A 171 14.19 13.51 -21.93
N PRO A 172 15.29 13.71 -22.68
CA PRO A 172 16.33 12.70 -22.81
C PRO A 172 16.79 12.17 -21.45
N ALA A 173 17.08 10.87 -21.35
CA ALA A 173 17.46 10.22 -20.09
C ALA A 173 18.68 10.87 -19.41
N THR A 174 19.59 11.45 -20.21
CA THR A 174 20.75 12.21 -19.71
C THR A 174 20.31 13.47 -18.96
N LEU A 175 19.46 14.30 -19.58
CA LEU A 175 18.91 15.50 -18.95
C LEU A 175 18.04 15.17 -17.73
N GLN A 176 17.25 14.08 -17.79
CA GLN A 176 16.49 13.62 -16.61
C GLN A 176 17.42 13.32 -15.43
N ARG A 177 18.54 12.63 -15.69
CA ARG A 177 19.53 12.29 -14.66
C ARG A 177 20.19 13.54 -14.09
N GLU A 178 20.62 14.48 -14.96
CA GLU A 178 21.22 15.75 -14.53
C GLU A 178 20.27 16.55 -13.64
N ILE A 179 18.99 16.67 -14.04
CA ILE A 179 17.97 17.35 -13.23
C ILE A 179 17.75 16.63 -11.89
N ALA A 180 17.63 15.30 -11.91
CA ALA A 180 17.42 14.52 -10.69
C ALA A 180 18.61 14.64 -9.72
N GLN A 181 19.85 14.62 -10.24
CA GLN A 181 21.06 14.83 -9.44
C GLN A 181 21.12 16.26 -8.86
N SER A 182 20.79 17.29 -9.65
CA SER A 182 20.73 18.67 -9.17
C SER A 182 19.71 18.83 -8.03
N LEU A 183 18.49 18.33 -8.22
CA LEU A 183 17.45 18.37 -7.19
C LEU A 183 17.85 17.58 -5.93
N ALA A 184 18.51 16.44 -6.11
CA ALA A 184 19.01 15.66 -4.98
C ALA A 184 20.05 16.44 -4.16
N GLN A 185 20.98 17.12 -4.83
CA GLN A 185 21.98 17.96 -4.17
C GLN A 185 21.32 19.13 -3.42
N GLU A 186 20.33 19.79 -4.00
CA GLU A 186 19.55 20.85 -3.34
C GLU A 186 18.82 20.34 -2.10
N ILE A 187 18.14 19.19 -2.20
CA ILE A 187 17.44 18.58 -1.07
C ILE A 187 18.43 18.22 0.05
N ILE A 188 19.61 17.67 -0.30
CA ILE A 188 20.67 17.34 0.67
C ILE A 188 21.21 18.61 1.32
N ALA A 189 21.42 19.69 0.56
CA ALA A 189 21.91 20.95 1.10
C ALA A 189 20.92 21.56 2.12
N VAL A 190 19.61 21.44 1.87
CA VAL A 190 18.56 21.97 2.74
C VAL A 190 18.30 21.06 3.96
N LYS A 191 18.20 19.74 3.76
CA LYS A 191 17.88 18.79 4.83
C LYS A 191 19.09 18.29 5.63
N GLY A 192 20.29 18.45 5.10
CA GLY A 192 21.50 17.84 5.63
C GLY A 192 21.44 16.31 5.65
N ALA A 193 22.13 15.68 6.60
CA ALA A 193 22.15 14.23 6.80
C ALA A 193 20.91 13.67 7.56
N GLY A 194 19.85 14.48 7.74
CA GLY A 194 18.67 14.06 8.50
C GLY A 194 17.79 13.06 7.75
N GLY A 195 17.51 11.91 8.37
CA GLY A 195 16.63 10.87 7.82
C GLY A 195 17.23 10.22 6.56
N PHE A 196 16.42 10.05 5.52
CA PHE A 196 16.83 9.41 4.27
C PHE A 196 17.50 10.35 3.25
N GLY A 197 17.83 11.59 3.62
CA GLY A 197 18.44 12.58 2.71
C GLY A 197 19.75 12.09 2.08
N GLY A 198 20.60 11.44 2.87
CA GLY A 198 21.86 10.85 2.41
C GLY A 198 21.70 9.67 1.43
N LEU A 199 20.48 9.14 1.29
CA LEU A 199 20.19 8.01 0.40
C LEU A 199 19.77 8.43 -1.01
N ILE A 200 19.45 9.71 -1.22
CA ILE A 200 18.90 10.18 -2.50
C ILE A 200 19.93 10.02 -3.62
N LEU A 201 21.18 10.47 -3.43
CA LEU A 201 22.22 10.36 -4.45
C LEU A 201 22.58 8.90 -4.79
N PRO A 202 22.82 8.00 -3.81
CA PRO A 202 23.06 6.59 -4.10
C PRO A 202 21.92 5.89 -4.85
N LEU A 203 20.67 6.31 -4.62
CA LEU A 203 19.51 5.77 -5.34
C LEU A 203 19.45 6.25 -6.80
N LEU A 204 20.04 7.41 -7.12
CA LEU A 204 20.06 7.97 -8.47
C LEU A 204 21.23 7.48 -9.32
N ASP A 205 22.40 7.24 -8.73
CA ASP A 205 23.64 7.06 -9.48
C ASP A 205 24.09 5.61 -9.69
N GLU A 206 23.34 4.61 -9.20
CA GLU A 206 23.73 3.19 -9.15
C GLU A 206 25.16 2.92 -8.62
N SER A 207 25.80 3.94 -8.05
CA SER A 207 27.20 3.94 -7.61
C SER A 207 27.28 3.43 -6.19
N ALA A 208 28.49 2.99 -5.79
CA ALA A 208 28.71 2.33 -4.51
C ALA A 208 28.15 3.19 -3.36
N PRO A 209 27.14 2.68 -2.63
CA PRO A 209 26.52 3.40 -1.54
C PRO A 209 27.55 3.71 -0.43
N PRO A 210 27.49 4.88 0.24
CA PRO A 210 28.16 5.01 1.53
C PRO A 210 27.63 3.92 2.49
N PRO A 211 28.43 3.46 3.47
CA PRO A 211 28.02 2.42 4.41
C PRO A 211 26.93 2.96 5.36
N ASP A 212 25.70 3.00 4.86
CA ASP A 212 24.51 3.28 5.62
C ASP A 212 23.71 1.96 5.77
N PRO A 213 23.46 1.50 7.00
CA PRO A 213 22.71 0.27 7.23
C PRO A 213 21.30 0.30 6.61
N ALA A 214 20.62 1.46 6.57
CA ALA A 214 19.33 1.60 5.92
C ALA A 214 19.44 1.46 4.39
N LEU A 215 20.52 1.98 3.79
CA LEU A 215 20.79 1.83 2.37
C LEU A 215 21.03 0.36 1.99
N SER A 216 21.76 -0.38 2.84
CA SER A 216 21.96 -1.82 2.64
C SER A 216 20.65 -2.61 2.66
N ILE A 217 19.69 -2.21 3.50
CA ILE A 217 18.36 -2.82 3.58
C ILE A 217 17.56 -2.49 2.32
N LEU A 218 17.57 -1.22 1.88
CA LEU A 218 16.88 -0.78 0.66
C LEU A 218 17.45 -1.42 -0.61
N LEU A 219 18.77 -1.57 -0.73
CA LEU A 219 19.40 -2.22 -1.88
C LEU A 219 19.07 -3.72 -1.93
N ARG A 220 19.12 -4.40 -0.78
CA ARG A 220 18.69 -5.80 -0.67
C ARG A 220 17.20 -5.94 -0.99
N LEU A 221 16.35 -5.03 -0.52
CA LEU A 221 14.93 -5.02 -0.86
C LEU A 221 14.72 -4.86 -2.37
N ARG A 222 15.40 -3.89 -2.99
CA ARG A 222 15.38 -3.65 -4.44
C ARG A 222 15.76 -4.89 -5.23
N GLU A 223 16.82 -5.58 -4.83
CA GLU A 223 17.29 -6.80 -5.47
C GLU A 223 16.26 -7.94 -5.35
N SER A 224 15.68 -8.15 -4.16
CA SER A 224 14.60 -9.14 -4.00
C SER A 224 13.40 -8.85 -4.88
N ILE A 225 13.01 -7.58 -5.02
CA ILE A 225 11.90 -7.17 -5.90
C ILE A 225 12.25 -7.44 -7.38
N ARG A 226 13.45 -7.03 -7.83
CA ARG A 226 13.89 -7.28 -9.22
C ARG A 226 13.90 -8.78 -9.55
N ASN A 227 14.31 -9.61 -8.60
CA ASN A 227 14.39 -11.07 -8.74
C ASN A 227 13.08 -11.80 -8.41
N ARG A 228 11.97 -11.07 -8.18
CA ARG A 228 10.65 -11.62 -7.82
C ARG A 228 10.63 -12.50 -6.57
N GLN A 229 11.54 -12.26 -5.63
CA GLN A 229 11.66 -12.98 -4.34
C GLN A 229 10.78 -12.31 -3.27
N TRP A 230 9.46 -12.42 -3.40
CA TRP A 230 8.50 -11.65 -2.60
C TRP A 230 8.56 -11.91 -1.09
N ALA A 231 8.79 -13.15 -0.66
CA ALA A 231 8.94 -13.48 0.76
C ALA A 231 10.14 -12.75 1.38
N GLN A 232 11.30 -12.79 0.70
CA GLN A 232 12.49 -12.08 1.13
C GLN A 232 12.32 -10.56 1.06
N ALA A 233 11.57 -10.06 0.07
CA ALA A 233 11.25 -8.64 0.00
C ALA A 233 10.42 -8.20 1.22
N ALA A 234 9.43 -8.99 1.65
CA ALA A 234 8.64 -8.68 2.83
C ALA A 234 9.50 -8.66 4.11
N GLU A 235 10.35 -9.66 4.31
CA GLU A 235 11.29 -9.72 5.45
C GLU A 235 12.24 -8.52 5.45
N ARG A 236 12.78 -8.15 4.29
CA ARG A 236 13.70 -7.02 4.12
C ARG A 236 12.99 -5.67 4.28
N ALA A 237 11.69 -5.58 4.05
CA ALA A 237 10.91 -4.36 4.24
C ALA A 237 10.52 -4.12 5.70
N ALA A 238 10.40 -5.18 6.53
CA ALA A 238 9.93 -5.07 7.91
C ALA A 238 10.71 -4.04 8.77
N PRO A 239 12.06 -3.95 8.71
CA PRO A 239 12.81 -2.93 9.47
C PRO A 239 12.60 -1.49 9.00
N LEU A 240 12.02 -1.29 7.81
CA LEU A 240 11.76 0.04 7.24
C LEU A 240 10.41 0.60 7.70
N ILE A 241 9.51 -0.26 8.18
CA ILE A 241 8.19 0.12 8.67
C ILE A 241 8.38 0.91 9.98
N GLY A 242 7.82 2.13 10.03
CA GLY A 242 7.91 3.01 11.21
C GLY A 242 9.11 3.95 11.25
N LEU A 243 10.04 3.89 10.28
CA LEU A 243 11.16 4.84 10.21
C LEU A 243 10.76 6.22 9.67
N GLY A 244 9.63 6.34 8.98
CA GLY A 244 9.10 7.60 8.47
C GLY A 244 8.31 8.35 9.54
N ARG A 245 8.76 9.55 9.93
CA ARG A 245 7.94 10.49 10.72
C ARG A 245 6.66 10.80 9.92
N GLY A 246 5.52 10.22 10.32
CA GLY A 246 4.20 10.45 9.72
C GLY A 246 3.65 9.35 8.80
N LEU A 247 4.28 8.17 8.76
CA LEU A 247 3.74 6.99 8.04
C LEU A 247 3.21 5.89 8.99
N THR A 248 3.08 6.22 10.27
CA THR A 248 2.41 5.44 11.32
C THR A 248 1.50 6.37 12.10
#